data_AF-A0A850KNH6-F1
#
_entry.id   AF-A0A850KNH6-F1
#
_cell.length_a   1.000
_cell.length_b   1.000
_cell.length_c   1.000
_cell.angle_alpha   90.00
_cell.angle_beta   90.00
_cell.angle_gamma   90.00
#
_symmetry.space_group_name_H-M   'P 1'
#
loop_
_entity.id
_entity.type
_entity.pdbx_description
1 polymer ?
#
loop_
_entity_poly.entity_id
_entity_poly.type
_entity_poly.pdbx_seq_one_letter_code
_entity_poly.pdbx_strand_id
1 'polypeptide(L)'
;MATGTENWAERFIRDMRRWSWPNLLRDLQATDLLVIDADLLKVIVKEFGALACKTTGASDAANTIDSDVNRVFVFLGKGEWQLVKQLRAGFPDMAVYSLTYDLAPRSILESPKLTGEPRPGMPVDRPPVLLLSTPYSDAEYLAEILRRNGFADPREYLDRSLATLLERHDRFQVIRYFAEAERWGRRAGVFDLHLQADVLSMVFAKSRADWGTLAEWIKAAGAQVIYFSRRDKIAQTGVGAVLGGSVFRSVFETNAEQRKALTPDIHSFADTHHQLQSTLLQEAELEEFLTEEVEDFRSVTLEELVEQPVAVMRGITMFLGRQMPRSFQMPDYRQPYLDMPEVLQEAANFRRQLIDRLGLHVNAAGSFVSQTDAMLKR
;
A
#
# COMPACT_ATOMS: atom_id res chain seq x y z
N MET A 1 8.24 -27.77 -30.38
CA MET A 1 7.53 -28.14 -29.14
C MET A 1 7.45 -26.89 -28.28
N ALA A 2 6.26 -26.29 -28.19
CA ALA A 2 6.05 -25.04 -27.47
C ALA A 2 6.00 -25.31 -25.97
N THR A 3 7.02 -24.88 -25.24
CA THR A 3 7.00 -24.79 -23.77
C THR A 3 5.98 -23.72 -23.38
N GLY A 4 4.99 -24.11 -22.59
CA GLY A 4 3.77 -23.36 -22.30
C GLY A 4 4.02 -21.89 -21.95
N THR A 5 3.38 -21.00 -22.70
CA THR A 5 3.19 -19.60 -22.32
C THR A 5 2.29 -19.58 -21.09
N GLU A 6 2.90 -19.53 -19.91
CA GLU A 6 2.19 -19.14 -18.68
C GLU A 6 1.46 -17.83 -18.98
N ASN A 7 0.13 -17.81 -18.75
CA ASN A 7 -0.69 -16.64 -19.04
C ASN A 7 -0.15 -15.47 -18.22
N TRP A 8 0.19 -14.36 -18.86
CA TRP A 8 0.82 -13.21 -18.20
C TRP A 8 0.02 -12.74 -16.98
N ALA A 9 -1.31 -12.89 -17.05
CA ALA A 9 -2.25 -12.50 -16.03
C ALA A 9 -2.30 -13.50 -14.86
N GLU A 10 -2.10 -14.81 -15.09
CA GLU A 10 -1.86 -15.79 -14.02
C GLU A 10 -0.53 -15.51 -13.32
N ARG A 11 0.52 -15.21 -14.10
CA ARG A 11 1.81 -14.81 -13.56
C ARG A 11 1.71 -13.49 -12.79
N PHE A 12 0.87 -12.56 -13.24
CA PHE A 12 0.62 -11.29 -12.57
C PHE A 12 -0.08 -11.52 -11.23
N ILE A 13 -1.15 -12.32 -11.19
CA ILE A 13 -1.85 -12.62 -9.94
C ILE A 13 -0.96 -13.43 -8.98
N ARG A 14 -0.14 -14.36 -9.50
CA ARG A 14 0.85 -15.07 -8.67
C ARG A 14 1.89 -14.13 -8.07
N ASP A 15 2.31 -13.11 -8.81
CA ASP A 15 3.26 -12.13 -8.27
C ASP A 15 2.54 -11.18 -7.31
N MET A 16 1.29 -10.76 -7.58
CA MET A 16 0.44 -10.03 -6.61
C MET A 16 0.26 -10.80 -5.29
N ARG A 17 0.36 -12.14 -5.34
CA ARG A 17 0.34 -13.01 -4.16
C ARG A 17 1.44 -12.69 -3.14
N ARG A 18 2.46 -11.90 -3.49
CA ARG A 18 3.57 -11.54 -2.60
C ARG A 18 3.45 -10.14 -2.00
N TRP A 19 2.44 -9.37 -2.42
CA TRP A 19 2.56 -7.90 -2.37
C TRP A 19 1.30 -7.15 -1.93
N SER A 20 0.28 -7.85 -1.45
CA SER A 20 -1.03 -7.34 -1.00
C SER A 20 -2.07 -7.00 -2.06
N TRP A 21 -3.34 -7.14 -1.63
CA TRP A 21 -4.55 -6.91 -2.42
C TRP A 21 -4.62 -5.43 -2.82
N PRO A 22 -4.80 -5.07 -4.11
CA PRO A 22 -4.96 -3.68 -4.50
C PRO A 22 -6.05 -3.02 -3.68
N ASN A 23 -5.77 -1.88 -3.06
CA ASN A 23 -6.78 -1.16 -2.26
C ASN A 23 -8.05 -0.89 -3.08
N LEU A 24 -7.88 -0.69 -4.40
CA LEU A 24 -8.98 -0.55 -5.32
C LEU A 24 -9.96 -1.74 -5.33
N LEU A 25 -9.46 -2.97 -5.23
CA LEU A 25 -10.29 -4.17 -5.19
C LEU A 25 -10.94 -4.38 -3.81
N ARG A 26 -10.30 -3.91 -2.73
CA ARG A 26 -10.86 -3.94 -1.36
C ARG A 26 -12.06 -3.01 -1.20
N ASP A 27 -12.01 -1.85 -1.86
CA ASP A 27 -13.06 -0.82 -1.79
C ASP A 27 -14.25 -1.10 -2.73
N LEU A 28 -14.22 -2.21 -3.48
CA LEU A 28 -15.34 -2.62 -4.33
C LEU A 28 -16.56 -2.95 -3.47
N GLN A 29 -17.69 -2.31 -3.80
CA GLN A 29 -18.97 -2.44 -3.12
C GLN A 29 -19.92 -3.32 -3.93
N ALA A 30 -21.04 -3.72 -3.33
CA ALA A 30 -22.11 -4.45 -4.01
C ALA A 30 -22.69 -3.69 -5.23
N THR A 31 -22.55 -2.36 -5.26
CA THR A 31 -22.97 -1.49 -6.37
C THR A 31 -21.93 -1.37 -7.48
N ASP A 32 -20.79 -2.04 -7.39
CA ASP A 32 -19.76 -2.03 -8.42
C ASP A 32 -19.83 -3.29 -9.28
N LEU A 33 -19.41 -3.16 -10.55
CA LEU A 33 -19.28 -4.28 -11.48
C LEU A 33 -17.81 -4.47 -11.86
N LEU A 34 -17.28 -5.66 -11.63
CA LEU A 34 -15.97 -6.08 -12.13
C LEU A 34 -16.13 -6.99 -13.35
N VAL A 35 -15.70 -6.51 -14.51
CA VAL A 35 -15.62 -7.28 -15.75
C VAL A 35 -14.25 -7.94 -15.83
N ILE A 36 -14.21 -9.27 -15.76
CA ILE A 36 -12.96 -10.03 -15.59
C ILE A 36 -13.01 -11.38 -16.31
N ASP A 37 -11.85 -11.86 -16.79
CA ASP A 37 -11.75 -13.21 -17.36
C ASP A 37 -12.04 -14.27 -16.29
N ALA A 38 -12.82 -15.29 -16.64
CA ALA A 38 -13.25 -16.32 -15.69
C ALA A 38 -12.07 -17.03 -15.00
N ASP A 39 -10.97 -17.26 -15.72
CA ASP A 39 -9.79 -17.90 -15.14
C ASP A 39 -9.04 -16.95 -14.20
N LEU A 40 -8.99 -15.65 -14.49
CA LEU A 40 -8.43 -14.66 -13.57
C LEU A 40 -9.29 -14.51 -12.31
N LEU A 41 -10.62 -14.50 -12.46
CA LEU A 41 -11.53 -14.48 -11.33
C LEU A 41 -11.35 -15.70 -10.43
N LYS A 42 -11.18 -16.90 -11.00
CA LYS A 42 -10.91 -18.11 -10.21
C LYS A 42 -9.63 -17.97 -9.39
N VAL A 43 -8.55 -17.45 -9.98
CA VAL A 43 -7.30 -17.24 -9.24
C VAL A 43 -7.49 -16.17 -8.16
N ILE A 44 -8.16 -15.06 -8.46
CA ILE A 44 -8.45 -14.03 -7.45
C ILE A 44 -9.27 -14.59 -6.28
N VAL A 45 -10.34 -15.33 -6.56
CA VAL A 45 -11.20 -15.90 -5.52
C VAL A 45 -10.47 -16.95 -4.70
N LYS A 46 -9.63 -17.76 -5.34
CA LYS A 46 -8.81 -18.76 -4.67
C LYS A 46 -7.81 -18.12 -3.71
N GLU A 47 -7.14 -17.05 -4.13
CA GLU A 47 -6.04 -16.45 -3.37
C GLU A 47 -6.53 -15.38 -2.37
N PHE A 48 -7.61 -14.66 -2.68
CA PHE A 48 -8.09 -13.50 -1.90
C PHE A 48 -9.51 -13.66 -1.33
N GLY A 49 -10.24 -14.72 -1.69
CA GLY A 49 -11.62 -14.95 -1.26
C GLY A 49 -12.66 -14.27 -2.15
N ALA A 50 -13.93 -14.34 -1.74
CA ALA A 50 -15.03 -13.77 -2.51
C ALA A 50 -14.96 -12.24 -2.56
N LEU A 51 -15.20 -11.66 -3.75
CA LEU A 51 -15.30 -10.22 -3.93
C LEU A 51 -16.67 -9.72 -3.48
N ALA A 52 -16.74 -8.52 -2.91
CA ALA A 52 -17.98 -7.92 -2.43
C ALA A 52 -18.87 -7.30 -3.54
N CYS A 53 -18.40 -7.30 -4.79
CA CYS A 53 -19.05 -6.69 -5.94
C CYS A 53 -19.63 -7.71 -6.93
N LYS A 54 -20.46 -7.23 -7.87
CA LYS A 54 -20.90 -8.05 -9.00
C LYS A 54 -19.70 -8.35 -9.91
N THR A 55 -19.61 -9.57 -10.44
CA THR A 55 -18.56 -9.95 -11.41
C THR A 55 -19.17 -10.51 -12.68
N THR A 56 -18.62 -10.17 -13.84
CA THR A 56 -19.12 -10.67 -15.14
C THR A 56 -17.99 -10.86 -16.15
N GLY A 57 -18.26 -11.61 -17.22
CA GLY A 57 -17.35 -11.76 -18.35
C GLY A 57 -17.49 -10.63 -19.36
N ALA A 58 -16.51 -10.50 -20.26
CA ALA A 58 -16.50 -9.44 -21.27
C ALA A 58 -17.73 -9.45 -22.19
N SER A 59 -18.26 -10.63 -22.54
CA SER A 59 -19.44 -10.81 -23.39
C SER A 59 -20.73 -10.26 -22.79
N ASP A 60 -20.84 -10.31 -21.47
CA ASP A 60 -22.08 -10.03 -20.75
C ASP A 60 -22.05 -8.68 -20.03
N ALA A 61 -20.92 -7.98 -20.10
CA ALA A 61 -20.68 -6.71 -19.42
C ALA A 61 -21.79 -5.68 -19.66
N ALA A 62 -22.14 -5.41 -20.93
CA ALA A 62 -23.16 -4.43 -21.26
C ALA A 62 -24.57 -4.83 -20.75
N ASN A 63 -24.89 -6.12 -20.73
CA ASN A 63 -26.18 -6.61 -20.25
C ASN A 63 -26.28 -6.64 -18.73
N THR A 64 -25.13 -6.66 -18.04
CA THR A 64 -25.05 -6.70 -16.57
C THR A 64 -25.13 -5.31 -15.94
N ILE A 65 -24.92 -4.25 -16.73
CA ILE A 65 -25.03 -2.86 -16.25
C ILE A 65 -26.51 -2.52 -16.10
N ASP A 66 -26.98 -2.57 -14.86
CA ASP A 66 -28.33 -2.22 -14.43
C ASP A 66 -28.35 -0.94 -13.57
N SER A 67 -29.52 -0.56 -13.05
CA SER A 67 -29.69 0.64 -12.21
C SER A 67 -28.92 0.60 -10.89
N ASP A 68 -28.48 -0.59 -10.46
CA ASP A 68 -27.81 -0.77 -9.17
C ASP A 68 -26.28 -0.68 -9.32
N VAL A 69 -25.78 -0.63 -10.56
CA VAL A 69 -24.36 -0.46 -10.87
C VAL A 69 -24.01 1.02 -10.93
N ASN A 70 -23.08 1.45 -10.08
CA ASN A 70 -22.58 2.82 -10.04
C ASN A 70 -21.23 3.00 -10.77
N ARG A 71 -20.46 1.91 -10.86
CA ARG A 71 -19.11 1.91 -11.44
C ARG A 71 -18.82 0.57 -12.11
N VAL A 72 -18.03 0.62 -13.17
CA VAL A 72 -17.55 -0.56 -13.89
C VAL A 72 -16.03 -0.56 -13.91
N PHE A 73 -15.43 -1.64 -13.46
CA PHE A 73 -14.00 -1.91 -13.53
C PHE A 73 -13.76 -3.04 -14.52
N VAL A 74 -12.83 -2.87 -15.44
CA VAL A 74 -12.50 -3.87 -16.46
C VAL A 74 -11.07 -4.34 -16.26
N PHE A 75 -10.89 -5.65 -16.12
CA PHE A 75 -9.60 -6.28 -15.96
C PHE A 75 -9.52 -7.57 -16.80
N LEU A 76 -8.96 -7.45 -17.99
CA LEU A 76 -8.95 -8.54 -18.97
C LEU A 76 -7.55 -8.82 -19.50
N GLY A 77 -7.25 -10.09 -19.72
CA GLY A 77 -6.00 -10.55 -20.31
C GLY A 77 -5.78 -10.03 -21.74
N LYS A 78 -6.88 -9.76 -22.47
CA LYS A 78 -6.90 -9.19 -23.83
C LYS A 78 -8.14 -8.33 -24.05
N GLY A 79 -8.02 -7.28 -24.87
CA GLY A 79 -9.17 -6.51 -25.34
C GLY A 79 -9.75 -5.51 -24.33
N GLU A 80 -9.12 -5.34 -23.15
CA GLU A 80 -9.60 -4.46 -22.07
C GLU A 80 -9.90 -3.04 -22.56
N TRP A 81 -8.96 -2.43 -23.30
CA TRP A 81 -9.11 -1.06 -23.80
C TRP A 81 -10.27 -0.90 -24.78
N GLN A 82 -10.46 -1.87 -25.70
CA GLN A 82 -11.57 -1.84 -26.64
C GLN A 82 -12.90 -1.92 -25.90
N LEU A 83 -13.01 -2.80 -24.90
CA LEU A 83 -14.22 -2.95 -24.10
C LEU A 83 -14.51 -1.68 -23.29
N VAL A 84 -13.51 -1.08 -22.64
CA VAL A 84 -13.67 0.17 -21.90
C VAL A 84 -14.17 1.29 -22.80
N LYS A 85 -13.63 1.42 -24.02
CA LYS A 85 -14.14 2.39 -25.02
C LYS A 85 -15.60 2.12 -25.37
N GLN A 86 -15.97 0.87 -25.62
CA GLN A 86 -17.35 0.49 -25.96
C GLN A 86 -18.31 0.81 -24.81
N LEU A 87 -17.95 0.45 -23.58
CA LEU A 87 -18.77 0.70 -22.40
C LEU A 87 -18.91 2.20 -22.11
N ARG A 88 -17.84 3.00 -22.21
CA ARG A 88 -17.91 4.47 -22.07
C ARG A 88 -18.81 5.11 -23.13
N ALA A 89 -18.82 4.58 -24.35
CA ALA A 89 -19.68 5.07 -25.42
C ALA A 89 -21.16 4.66 -25.22
N GLY A 90 -21.41 3.44 -24.72
CA GLY A 90 -22.77 2.93 -24.48
C GLY A 90 -23.41 3.47 -23.20
N PHE A 91 -22.60 3.84 -22.20
CA PHE A 91 -23.05 4.30 -20.89
C PHE A 91 -22.30 5.59 -20.50
N PRO A 92 -22.62 6.74 -21.12
CA PRO A 92 -21.83 7.97 -20.98
C PRO A 92 -21.84 8.57 -19.56
N ASP A 93 -22.90 8.31 -18.79
CA ASP A 93 -23.03 8.77 -17.39
C ASP A 93 -22.39 7.79 -16.38
N MET A 94 -21.96 6.61 -16.85
CA MET A 94 -21.35 5.58 -16.02
C MET A 94 -19.85 5.79 -15.86
N ALA A 95 -19.36 5.61 -14.65
CA ALA A 95 -17.94 5.61 -14.38
C ALA A 95 -17.32 4.25 -14.76
N VAL A 96 -16.69 4.19 -15.95
CA VAL A 96 -16.03 2.98 -16.46
C VAL A 96 -14.50 3.14 -16.41
N TYR A 97 -13.82 2.14 -15.85
CA TYR A 97 -12.37 2.15 -15.59
C TYR A 97 -11.67 0.90 -16.12
N SER A 98 -10.47 1.11 -16.64
CA SER A 98 -9.51 0.09 -17.05
C SER A 98 -8.48 -0.13 -15.94
N LEU A 99 -8.45 -1.32 -15.35
CA LEU A 99 -7.48 -1.62 -14.29
C LEU A 99 -6.03 -1.68 -14.83
N THR A 100 -5.85 -1.90 -16.14
CA THR A 100 -4.54 -1.92 -16.79
C THR A 100 -4.17 -0.56 -17.38
N TYR A 101 -5.07 0.11 -18.11
CA TYR A 101 -4.73 1.30 -18.90
C TYR A 101 -5.01 2.62 -18.21
N ASP A 102 -6.05 2.72 -17.36
CA ASP A 102 -6.28 3.95 -16.59
C ASP A 102 -5.35 3.98 -15.36
N LEU A 103 -4.94 2.82 -14.85
CA LEU A 103 -4.06 2.69 -13.68
C LEU A 103 -2.59 2.42 -14.00
N ALA A 104 -2.22 2.09 -15.25
CA ALA A 104 -0.80 1.85 -15.60
C ALA A 104 -0.35 2.27 -17.01
N PRO A 105 -0.62 3.48 -17.49
CA PRO A 105 -0.33 3.78 -18.88
C PRO A 105 1.17 4.02 -19.10
N ARG A 106 1.74 3.25 -20.03
CA ARG A 106 2.86 3.64 -20.88
C ARG A 106 2.48 4.90 -21.68
N SER A 107 3.41 5.83 -21.87
CA SER A 107 3.32 6.81 -22.96
C SER A 107 4.65 6.98 -23.67
N ILE A 108 4.67 6.68 -24.98
CA ILE A 108 5.72 7.14 -25.90
C ILE A 108 5.19 7.61 -27.24
N LEU A 109 3.98 7.26 -27.66
CA LEU A 109 3.57 7.44 -29.06
C LEU A 109 2.38 8.35 -29.29
N GLU A 110 1.58 8.65 -28.28
CA GLU A 110 0.52 9.64 -28.39
C GLU A 110 0.38 10.32 -27.05
N SER A 111 0.33 11.64 -27.02
CA SER A 111 -0.32 12.33 -25.91
C SER A 111 -1.78 11.91 -25.97
N PRO A 112 -2.34 11.07 -25.06
CA PRO A 112 -3.78 11.09 -24.93
C PRO A 112 -4.11 12.50 -24.47
N LYS A 113 -4.76 13.24 -25.36
CA LYS A 113 -5.46 14.46 -24.99
C LYS A 113 -6.43 14.02 -23.91
N LEU A 114 -6.19 14.42 -22.67
CA LEU A 114 -7.24 14.45 -21.68
C LEU A 114 -8.35 15.31 -22.30
N THR A 115 -9.40 14.69 -22.82
CA THR A 115 -10.57 15.40 -23.38
C THR A 115 -11.50 15.90 -22.29
N GLY A 116 -11.00 16.02 -21.05
CA GLY A 116 -11.68 16.72 -19.98
C GLY A 116 -10.75 17.81 -19.48
N GLU A 117 -11.19 19.06 -19.56
CA GLU A 117 -10.63 20.09 -18.69
C GLU A 117 -10.68 19.57 -17.25
N PRO A 118 -9.62 19.75 -16.44
CA PRO A 118 -9.69 19.46 -15.02
C PRO A 118 -10.91 20.21 -14.47
N ARG A 119 -11.93 19.46 -14.05
CA ARG A 119 -13.09 20.05 -13.39
C ARG A 119 -12.57 20.78 -12.15
N PRO A 120 -13.07 22.00 -11.86
CA PRO A 120 -12.68 22.71 -10.65
C PRO A 120 -12.77 21.74 -9.47
N GLY A 121 -11.65 21.56 -8.76
CA GLY A 121 -11.63 20.73 -7.57
C GLY A 121 -12.72 21.22 -6.62
N MET A 122 -13.46 20.28 -6.01
CA MET A 122 -14.32 20.66 -4.89
C MET A 122 -13.46 21.38 -3.83
N PRO A 123 -14.01 22.40 -3.15
CA PRO A 123 -13.28 23.11 -2.10
C PRO A 123 -12.69 22.11 -1.11
N VAL A 124 -11.39 22.28 -0.82
CA VAL A 124 -10.65 21.39 0.09
C VAL A 124 -10.80 21.95 1.49
N ASP A 125 -11.43 21.21 2.40
CA ASP A 125 -11.71 21.68 3.75
C ASP A 125 -10.46 21.74 4.65
N ARG A 126 -9.35 21.09 4.24
CA ARG A 126 -8.06 21.10 4.94
C ARG A 126 -6.91 20.65 4.03
N PRO A 127 -5.65 20.95 4.38
CA PRO A 127 -4.51 20.37 3.69
C PRO A 127 -4.49 18.83 3.75
N PRO A 128 -3.97 18.14 2.73
CA PRO A 128 -3.83 16.69 2.73
C PRO A 128 -2.73 16.26 3.70
N VAL A 129 -2.89 15.09 4.32
CA VAL A 129 -1.87 14.46 5.15
C VAL A 129 -1.12 13.44 4.32
N LEU A 130 0.21 13.52 4.31
CA LEU A 130 1.10 12.56 3.67
C LEU A 130 1.86 11.77 4.74
N LEU A 131 1.57 10.48 4.87
CA LEU A 131 2.31 9.54 5.70
C LEU A 131 3.43 8.90 4.85
N LEU A 132 4.68 9.23 5.15
CA LEU A 132 5.87 8.62 4.56
C LEU A 132 6.45 7.57 5.52
N SER A 133 6.86 6.42 4.98
CA SER A 133 7.42 5.35 5.81
C SER A 133 8.33 4.41 5.03
N THR A 134 9.07 3.56 5.74
CA THR A 134 9.78 2.42 5.15
C THR A 134 8.92 1.15 5.22
N PRO A 135 9.15 0.17 4.33
CA PRO A 135 8.36 -1.05 4.30
C PRO A 135 8.43 -1.82 5.62
N TYR A 136 7.28 -2.37 6.05
CA TYR A 136 7.14 -3.17 7.29
C TYR A 136 7.44 -2.41 8.59
N SER A 137 7.45 -1.08 8.55
CA SER A 137 7.56 -0.24 9.75
C SER A 137 6.31 -0.28 10.64
N ASP A 138 5.23 -0.93 10.19
CA ASP A 138 3.87 -0.92 10.77
C ASP A 138 3.19 0.45 10.69
N ALA A 139 3.50 1.24 9.66
CA ALA A 139 2.85 2.52 9.40
C ALA A 139 1.33 2.39 9.22
N GLU A 140 0.82 1.23 8.81
CA GLU A 140 -0.61 0.95 8.72
C GLU A 140 -1.30 1.02 10.09
N TYR A 141 -0.57 0.75 11.18
CA TYR A 141 -1.09 0.92 12.55
C TYR A 141 -1.39 2.39 12.85
N LEU A 142 -0.47 3.31 12.50
CA LEU A 142 -0.71 4.74 12.65
C LEU A 142 -1.81 5.22 11.71
N ALA A 143 -1.83 4.77 10.45
CA ALA A 143 -2.88 5.11 9.48
C ALA A 143 -4.27 4.75 10.01
N GLU A 144 -4.41 3.57 10.62
CA GLU A 144 -5.68 3.12 11.22
C GLU A 144 -6.08 3.96 12.44
N ILE A 145 -5.13 4.36 13.30
CA ILE A 145 -5.40 5.27 14.42
C ILE A 145 -5.90 6.62 13.90
N LEU A 146 -5.25 7.19 12.89
CA LEU A 146 -5.67 8.47 12.29
C LEU A 146 -7.09 8.37 11.73
N ARG A 147 -7.40 7.28 11.02
CA ARG A 147 -8.71 7.01 10.42
C ARG A 147 -9.80 6.85 11.45
N ARG A 148 -9.62 6.00 12.47
CA ARG A 148 -10.61 5.74 13.53
C ARG A 148 -10.98 6.99 14.34
N ASN A 149 -10.06 7.93 14.42
CA ASN A 149 -10.24 9.16 15.19
C ASN A 149 -10.59 10.38 14.32
N GLY A 150 -10.75 10.20 13.01
CA GLY A 150 -11.12 11.26 12.08
C GLY A 150 -10.08 12.37 11.94
N PHE A 151 -8.80 12.07 12.24
CA PHE A 151 -7.71 13.04 12.10
C PHE A 151 -7.24 13.15 10.65
N ALA A 152 -7.15 12.01 9.97
CA ALA A 152 -6.78 11.85 8.57
C ALA A 152 -7.22 10.45 8.09
N ASP A 153 -7.29 10.21 6.78
CA ASP A 153 -7.50 8.88 6.19
C ASP A 153 -6.40 8.56 5.17
N PRO A 154 -5.11 8.47 5.59
CA PRO A 154 -4.04 8.16 4.65
C PRO A 154 -4.23 6.75 4.09
N ARG A 155 -4.22 6.64 2.76
CA ARG A 155 -4.36 5.38 2.04
C ARG A 155 -3.17 5.15 1.11
N GLU A 156 -2.78 3.88 0.95
CA GLU A 156 -1.82 3.48 -0.07
C GLU A 156 -2.48 3.46 -1.44
N TYR A 157 -2.41 4.58 -2.16
CA TYR A 157 -2.81 4.60 -3.56
C TYR A 157 -1.71 4.01 -4.45
N LEU A 158 -0.44 4.17 -4.07
CA LEU A 158 0.66 3.44 -4.69
C LEU A 158 0.98 2.21 -3.82
N ASP A 159 0.33 1.10 -4.09
CA ASP A 159 0.60 -0.17 -3.41
C ASP A 159 1.68 -1.00 -4.14
N ARG A 160 2.16 -2.07 -3.52
CA ARG A 160 3.15 -2.96 -4.14
C ARG A 160 2.59 -3.83 -5.27
N SER A 161 1.27 -4.00 -5.36
CA SER A 161 0.64 -4.63 -6.52
C SER A 161 0.81 -3.76 -7.77
N LEU A 162 0.63 -2.45 -7.64
CA LEU A 162 1.03 -1.50 -8.67
C LEU A 162 2.53 -1.60 -8.92
N ALA A 163 3.37 -1.59 -7.89
CA ALA A 163 4.82 -1.70 -8.06
C ALA A 163 5.25 -2.94 -8.87
N THR A 164 4.63 -4.10 -8.63
CA THR A 164 4.81 -5.34 -9.40
C THR A 164 4.41 -5.17 -10.87
N LEU A 165 3.33 -4.43 -11.11
CA LEU A 165 2.93 -4.07 -12.45
C LEU A 165 3.99 -3.16 -13.09
N LEU A 166 4.56 -2.19 -12.36
CA LEU A 166 5.63 -1.31 -12.85
C LEU A 166 6.90 -2.06 -13.25
N GLU A 167 7.24 -3.18 -12.59
CA GLU A 167 8.38 -4.01 -12.99
C GLU A 167 8.29 -4.48 -14.44
N ARG A 168 7.05 -4.72 -14.91
CA ARG A 168 6.74 -5.25 -16.24
C ARG A 168 6.44 -4.17 -17.27
N HIS A 169 6.17 -2.95 -16.82
CA HIS A 169 5.75 -1.84 -17.66
C HIS A 169 6.74 -0.67 -17.53
N ASP A 170 7.63 -0.51 -18.51
CA ASP A 170 8.49 0.68 -18.56
C ASP A 170 7.67 1.94 -18.90
N ARG A 171 8.01 3.10 -18.32
CA ARG A 171 7.47 4.43 -18.63
C ARG A 171 6.05 4.70 -18.09
N PHE A 172 5.83 4.31 -16.84
CA PHE A 172 4.64 4.61 -16.07
C PHE A 172 4.37 6.11 -15.93
N GLN A 173 3.12 6.52 -16.11
CA GLN A 173 2.67 7.91 -15.98
C GLN A 173 2.11 8.17 -14.58
N VAL A 174 2.98 8.18 -13.57
CA VAL A 174 2.64 8.39 -12.16
C VAL A 174 1.79 9.62 -11.88
N ILE A 175 2.04 10.75 -12.55
CA ILE A 175 1.23 11.98 -12.38
C ILE A 175 -0.24 11.75 -12.76
N ARG A 176 -0.49 10.99 -13.83
CA ARG A 176 -1.87 10.67 -14.27
C ARG A 176 -2.54 9.70 -13.31
N TYR A 177 -1.79 8.71 -12.85
CA TYR A 177 -2.25 7.79 -11.84
C TYR A 177 -2.70 8.54 -10.58
N PHE A 178 -1.87 9.44 -10.06
CA PHE A 178 -2.21 10.25 -8.90
C PHE A 178 -3.41 11.15 -9.14
N ALA A 179 -3.53 11.79 -10.31
CA ALA A 179 -4.69 12.63 -10.62
C ALA A 179 -6.01 11.82 -10.62
N GLU A 180 -5.98 10.58 -11.11
CA GLU A 180 -7.13 9.67 -11.08
C GLU A 180 -7.42 9.14 -9.66
N ALA A 181 -6.38 8.70 -8.94
CA ALA A 181 -6.50 8.29 -7.55
C ALA A 181 -7.07 9.41 -6.69
N GLU A 182 -6.60 10.64 -6.89
CA GLU A 182 -7.08 11.85 -6.24
C GLU A 182 -8.55 12.12 -6.58
N ARG A 183 -8.93 12.01 -7.86
CA ARG A 183 -10.33 12.13 -8.28
C ARG A 183 -11.24 11.14 -7.57
N TRP A 184 -10.77 9.93 -7.28
CA TRP A 184 -11.56 8.90 -6.61
C TRP A 184 -11.57 9.08 -5.08
N GLY A 185 -10.41 9.36 -4.50
CA GLY A 185 -10.20 9.51 -3.05
C GLY A 185 -10.84 10.78 -2.48
N ARG A 186 -10.92 11.88 -3.26
CA ARG A 186 -11.56 13.13 -2.82
C ARG A 186 -13.07 13.04 -2.60
N ARG A 187 -13.73 11.91 -2.91
CA ARG A 187 -15.16 11.71 -2.59
C ARG A 187 -15.45 11.73 -1.08
N ALA A 188 -14.43 11.56 -0.23
CA ALA A 188 -14.51 11.66 1.23
C ALA A 188 -13.99 12.99 1.82
N GLY A 189 -13.75 14.02 0.98
CA GLY A 189 -13.37 15.37 1.41
C GLY A 189 -11.91 15.73 1.08
N VAL A 190 -10.93 14.92 1.50
CA VAL A 190 -9.49 15.21 1.32
C VAL A 190 -8.69 13.98 0.91
N PHE A 191 -7.72 14.16 0.02
CA PHE A 191 -6.84 13.10 -0.50
C PHE A 191 -5.60 12.94 0.40
N ASP A 192 -5.74 12.18 1.48
CA ASP A 192 -4.61 11.82 2.35
C ASP A 192 -3.90 10.57 1.82
N LEU A 193 -2.57 10.55 1.88
CA LEU A 193 -1.72 9.57 1.21
C LEU A 193 -0.87 8.82 2.22
N HIS A 194 -0.63 7.54 1.95
CA HIS A 194 0.44 6.76 2.57
C HIS A 194 1.37 6.27 1.47
N LEU A 195 2.64 6.67 1.51
CA LEU A 195 3.67 6.25 0.57
C LEU A 195 4.79 5.55 1.32
N GLN A 196 5.19 4.38 0.80
CA GLN A 196 6.32 3.62 1.33
C GLN A 196 7.52 3.77 0.39
N ALA A 197 8.71 3.90 0.98
CA ALA A 197 9.95 4.20 0.27
C ALA A 197 10.27 3.18 -0.85
N ASP A 198 10.04 1.90 -0.61
CA ASP A 198 10.26 0.85 -1.60
C ASP A 198 9.38 0.99 -2.86
N VAL A 199 8.11 1.36 -2.68
CA VAL A 199 7.21 1.62 -3.81
C VAL A 199 7.62 2.90 -4.54
N LEU A 200 8.06 3.93 -3.81
CA LEU A 200 8.58 5.16 -4.40
C LEU A 200 9.82 4.88 -5.26
N SER A 201 10.79 4.11 -4.77
CA SER A 201 11.97 3.73 -5.54
C SER A 201 11.58 3.02 -6.84
N MET A 202 10.60 2.12 -6.81
CA MET A 202 10.11 1.42 -8.01
C MET A 202 9.39 2.37 -8.98
N VAL A 203 8.57 3.29 -8.46
CA VAL A 203 7.88 4.31 -9.24
C VAL A 203 8.87 5.25 -9.92
N PHE A 204 9.88 5.72 -9.20
CA PHE A 204 10.92 6.60 -9.75
C PHE A 204 11.74 5.89 -10.81
N ALA A 205 12.13 4.62 -10.58
CA ALA A 205 12.84 3.83 -11.56
C ALA A 205 12.05 3.57 -12.86
N LYS A 206 10.72 3.61 -12.81
CA LYS A 206 9.83 3.25 -13.93
C LYS A 206 9.06 4.42 -14.52
N SER A 207 9.20 5.63 -13.98
CA SER A 207 8.52 6.84 -14.43
C SER A 207 9.51 7.98 -14.69
N ARG A 208 9.00 9.21 -14.86
CA ARG A 208 9.81 10.43 -14.89
C ARG A 208 9.76 11.20 -13.56
N ALA A 209 9.08 10.66 -12.54
CA ALA A 209 9.07 11.26 -11.22
C ALA A 209 10.31 10.85 -10.45
N ASP A 210 10.65 11.68 -9.48
CA ASP A 210 11.74 11.56 -8.55
C ASP A 210 11.35 12.24 -7.23
N TRP A 211 12.31 12.29 -6.29
CA TRP A 211 12.15 12.98 -5.02
C TRP A 211 11.79 14.47 -5.20
N GLY A 212 12.39 15.16 -6.18
CA GLY A 212 12.08 16.56 -6.47
C GLY A 212 10.62 16.76 -6.91
N THR A 213 10.11 15.85 -7.74
CA THR A 213 8.68 15.83 -8.14
C THR A 213 7.75 15.67 -6.92
N LEU A 214 8.13 14.83 -5.95
CA LEU A 214 7.37 14.66 -4.70
C LEU A 214 7.42 15.93 -3.83
N ALA A 215 8.59 16.57 -3.68
CA ALA A 215 8.73 17.82 -2.95
C ALA A 215 7.88 18.95 -3.55
N GLU A 216 7.88 19.10 -4.89
CA GLU A 216 7.04 20.05 -5.60
C GLU A 216 5.54 19.80 -5.32
N TRP A 217 5.12 18.53 -5.30
CA TRP A 217 3.74 18.16 -4.97
C TRP A 217 3.40 18.50 -3.52
N ILE A 218 4.27 18.17 -2.55
CA ILE A 218 4.07 18.48 -1.12
C ILE A 218 3.86 19.99 -0.95
N LYS A 219 4.72 20.80 -1.57
CA LYS A 219 4.66 22.26 -1.50
C LYS A 219 3.40 22.82 -2.19
N ALA A 220 3.07 22.35 -3.38
CA ALA A 220 1.92 22.83 -4.14
C ALA A 220 0.58 22.47 -3.46
N ALA A 221 0.51 21.28 -2.84
CA ALA A 221 -0.67 20.82 -2.12
C ALA A 221 -0.76 21.38 -0.68
N GLY A 222 0.31 21.98 -0.16
CA GLY A 222 0.44 22.33 1.25
C GLY A 222 0.35 21.12 2.17
N ALA A 223 0.84 19.96 1.71
CA ALA A 223 0.65 18.69 2.41
C ALA A 223 1.35 18.69 3.79
N GLN A 224 0.67 18.17 4.80
CA GLN A 224 1.22 17.98 6.13
C GLN A 224 1.90 16.61 6.20
N VAL A 225 3.23 16.60 6.29
CA VAL A 225 4.03 15.38 6.18
C VAL A 225 4.25 14.76 7.55
N ILE A 226 3.91 13.48 7.69
CA ILE A 226 4.24 12.64 8.84
C ILE A 226 5.22 11.58 8.35
N TYR A 227 6.40 11.53 8.97
CA TYR A 227 7.36 10.46 8.77
C TYR A 227 7.19 9.43 9.88
N PHE A 228 6.92 8.19 9.50
CA PHE A 228 6.78 7.07 10.43
C PHE A 228 7.88 6.02 10.21
N SER A 229 8.57 5.68 11.30
CA SER A 229 9.63 4.68 11.29
C SER A 229 9.53 3.73 12.48
N ARG A 230 10.31 2.65 12.43
CA ARG A 230 10.45 1.68 13.51
C ARG A 230 11.92 1.59 13.88
N ARG A 231 12.27 1.81 15.15
CA ARG A 231 13.69 1.83 15.59
C ARG A 231 14.32 0.45 15.49
N ASP A 232 13.54 -0.59 15.77
CA ASP A 232 14.01 -1.97 15.71
C ASP A 232 14.02 -2.55 14.29
N LYS A 233 15.10 -2.29 13.56
CA LYS A 233 15.28 -2.73 12.15
C LYS A 233 15.39 -4.22 11.97
N ILE A 234 15.87 -4.93 12.99
CA ILE A 234 15.97 -6.38 12.93
C ILE A 234 14.56 -6.97 12.99
N ALA A 235 13.71 -6.46 13.90
CA ALA A 235 12.32 -6.89 13.97
C ALA A 235 11.51 -6.46 12.74
N GLN A 236 11.69 -5.22 12.26
CA GLN A 236 11.10 -4.74 10.99
C GLN A 236 11.43 -5.69 9.83
N THR A 237 12.70 -6.04 9.66
CA THR A 237 13.15 -6.91 8.58
C THR A 237 12.68 -8.35 8.78
N GLY A 238 12.69 -8.86 10.02
CA GLY A 238 12.21 -10.21 10.32
C GLY A 238 10.74 -10.40 9.96
N VAL A 239 9.89 -9.43 10.33
CA VAL A 239 8.48 -9.38 9.91
C VAL A 239 8.38 -9.26 8.39
N GLY A 240 9.18 -8.38 7.79
CA GLY A 240 9.22 -8.18 6.35
C GLY A 240 9.59 -9.41 5.54
N ALA A 241 10.52 -10.23 6.03
CA ALA A 241 10.89 -11.48 5.39
C ALA A 241 9.69 -12.44 5.36
N VAL A 242 9.03 -12.65 6.49
CA VAL A 242 7.87 -13.54 6.57
C VAL A 242 6.73 -13.06 5.68
N LEU A 243 6.43 -11.76 5.74
CA LEU A 243 5.31 -11.19 5.00
C LEU A 243 5.61 -10.99 3.51
N GLY A 244 6.87 -10.80 3.11
CA GLY A 244 7.28 -10.61 1.72
C GLY A 244 7.06 -11.82 0.81
N GLY A 245 6.95 -13.02 1.38
CA GLY A 245 6.49 -14.21 0.67
C GLY A 245 4.97 -14.40 0.66
N SER A 246 4.22 -13.54 1.36
CA SER A 246 2.79 -13.71 1.60
C SER A 246 1.92 -12.72 0.81
N VAL A 247 0.62 -13.02 0.74
CA VAL A 247 -0.39 -12.12 0.16
C VAL A 247 -0.63 -10.86 1.01
N PHE A 248 0.02 -10.71 2.16
CA PHE A 248 -0.25 -9.65 3.11
C PHE A 248 1.00 -8.77 3.29
N ARG A 249 0.85 -7.45 3.13
CA ARG A 249 1.95 -6.49 3.32
C ARG A 249 2.19 -6.19 4.79
N SER A 250 1.13 -6.17 5.58
CA SER A 250 1.16 -5.79 6.98
C SER A 250 0.20 -6.69 7.75
N VAL A 251 0.59 -7.06 8.97
CA VAL A 251 -0.29 -7.84 9.87
C VAL A 251 -1.58 -7.06 10.17
N PHE A 252 -1.56 -5.73 10.09
CA PHE A 252 -2.70 -4.85 10.34
C PHE A 252 -3.72 -4.83 9.21
N GLU A 253 -3.34 -5.23 8.00
CA GLU A 253 -4.26 -5.34 6.85
C GLU A 253 -4.97 -6.70 6.78
N THR A 254 -4.60 -7.64 7.65
CA THR A 254 -5.15 -9.01 7.63
C THR A 254 -6.34 -9.16 8.57
N ASN A 255 -7.41 -9.78 8.08
CA ASN A 255 -8.52 -10.21 8.93
C ASN A 255 -8.17 -11.52 9.68
N ALA A 256 -8.97 -11.88 10.69
CA ALA A 256 -8.67 -13.04 11.55
C ALA A 256 -8.65 -14.39 10.81
N GLU A 257 -9.44 -14.54 9.74
CA GLU A 257 -9.45 -15.78 8.93
C GLU A 257 -8.20 -15.86 8.06
N GLN A 258 -7.80 -14.73 7.46
CA GLN A 258 -6.59 -14.56 6.67
C GLN A 258 -5.32 -14.83 7.49
N ARG A 259 -5.27 -14.38 8.75
CA ARG A 259 -4.15 -14.67 9.66
C ARG A 259 -3.95 -16.16 9.89
N LYS A 260 -5.05 -16.89 10.12
CA LYS A 260 -5.02 -18.36 10.34
C LYS A 260 -4.59 -19.14 9.11
N ALA A 261 -4.84 -18.60 7.92
CA ALA A 261 -4.48 -19.21 6.65
C ALA A 261 -3.04 -18.86 6.20
N LEU A 262 -2.34 -17.96 6.91
CA LEU A 262 -0.98 -17.58 6.54
C LEU A 262 -0.04 -18.78 6.70
N THR A 263 0.66 -19.10 5.62
CA THR A 263 1.84 -19.97 5.68
C THR A 263 3.07 -19.11 5.40
N PRO A 264 3.92 -18.83 6.40
CA PRO A 264 5.16 -18.09 6.24
C PRO A 264 6.05 -18.70 5.15
N ASP A 265 6.61 -17.87 4.27
CA ASP A 265 7.72 -18.29 3.43
C ASP A 265 9.02 -18.06 4.21
N ILE A 266 9.79 -19.11 4.44
CA ILE A 266 11.02 -19.03 5.23
C ILE A 266 12.16 -18.67 4.28
N HIS A 267 12.53 -17.39 4.28
CA HIS A 267 13.67 -16.90 3.51
C HIS A 267 15.00 -17.34 4.10
N SER A 268 16.02 -17.43 3.23
CA SER A 268 17.38 -17.70 3.69
C SER A 268 17.94 -16.49 4.46
N PHE A 269 18.89 -16.73 5.37
CA PHE A 269 19.57 -15.65 6.08
C PHE A 269 20.17 -14.60 5.12
N ALA A 270 20.71 -15.04 3.98
CA ALA A 270 21.31 -14.14 3.00
C ALA A 270 20.27 -13.19 2.40
N ASP A 271 19.08 -13.71 2.07
CA ASP A 271 17.97 -12.91 1.53
C ASP A 271 17.46 -11.91 2.57
N THR A 272 17.24 -12.36 3.81
CA THR A 272 16.79 -11.48 4.90
C THR A 272 17.83 -10.42 5.26
N HIS A 273 19.13 -10.75 5.21
CA HIS A 273 20.20 -9.78 5.42
C HIS A 273 20.26 -8.74 4.28
N HIS A 274 20.06 -9.16 3.03
CA HIS A 274 19.95 -8.22 1.90
C HIS A 274 18.73 -7.29 2.07
N GLN A 275 17.60 -7.81 2.54
CA GLN A 275 16.43 -6.98 2.87
C GLN A 275 16.75 -5.95 3.97
N LEU A 276 17.46 -6.34 5.03
CA LEU A 276 17.87 -5.40 6.09
C LEU A 276 18.69 -4.24 5.52
N GLN A 277 19.68 -4.54 4.66
CA GLN A 277 20.49 -3.52 4.00
C GLN A 277 19.64 -2.61 3.12
N SER A 278 18.70 -3.18 2.34
CA SER A 278 17.76 -2.41 1.52
C SER A 278 16.87 -1.48 2.37
N THR A 279 16.36 -1.96 3.50
CA THR A 279 15.53 -1.15 4.42
C THR A 279 16.32 0.00 5.01
N LEU A 280 17.57 -0.22 5.41
CA LEU A 280 18.44 0.84 5.94
C LEU A 280 18.77 1.90 4.89
N LEU A 281 19.05 1.49 3.64
CA LEU A 281 19.30 2.42 2.54
C LEU A 281 18.05 3.25 2.21
N GLN A 282 16.89 2.63 2.10
CA GLN A 282 15.62 3.32 1.85
C GLN A 282 15.27 4.30 2.97
N GLU A 283 15.60 3.98 4.22
CA GLU A 283 15.39 4.91 5.32
C GLU A 283 16.33 6.11 5.23
N ALA A 284 17.62 5.88 4.97
CA ALA A 284 18.59 6.94 4.81
C ALA A 284 18.20 7.90 3.66
N GLU A 285 17.81 7.36 2.51
CA GLU A 285 17.32 8.15 1.36
C GLU A 285 16.08 8.98 1.73
N LEU A 286 15.15 8.39 2.49
CA LEU A 286 13.93 9.09 2.91
C LEU A 286 14.23 10.18 3.95
N GLU A 287 15.15 9.94 4.89
CA GLU A 287 15.57 10.91 5.89
C GLU A 287 16.35 12.08 5.29
N GLU A 288 17.21 11.81 4.31
CA GLU A 288 17.91 12.83 3.51
C GLU A 288 16.89 13.71 2.78
N PHE A 289 15.96 13.10 2.03
CA PHE A 289 14.87 13.82 1.35
C PHE A 289 14.05 14.71 2.31
N LEU A 290 13.63 14.17 3.46
CA LEU A 290 12.85 14.91 4.44
C LEU A 290 13.63 16.10 5.03
N THR A 291 14.93 15.93 5.24
CA THR A 291 15.77 16.97 5.84
C THR A 291 16.13 18.07 4.85
N GLU A 292 16.33 17.72 3.57
CA GLU A 292 16.80 18.64 2.54
C GLU A 292 15.67 19.35 1.78
N GLU A 293 14.54 18.66 1.54
CA GLU A 293 13.52 19.11 0.59
C GLU A 293 12.16 19.44 1.25
N VAL A 294 11.90 18.99 2.48
CA VAL A 294 10.61 19.19 3.17
C VAL A 294 10.75 20.21 4.31
N GLU A 295 10.03 21.32 4.20
CA GLU A 295 10.15 22.47 5.13
C GLU A 295 9.78 22.12 6.58
N ASP A 296 8.70 21.35 6.78
CA ASP A 296 8.26 20.89 8.10
C ASP A 296 7.62 19.50 7.99
N PHE A 297 8.01 18.61 8.90
CA PHE A 297 7.45 17.26 8.99
C PHE A 297 7.43 16.77 10.44
N ARG A 298 6.46 15.92 10.75
CA ARG A 298 6.38 15.26 12.06
C ARG A 298 6.97 13.85 12.00
N SER A 299 8.11 13.65 12.64
CA SER A 299 8.66 12.30 12.87
C SER A 299 7.98 11.61 14.05
N VAL A 300 7.64 10.33 13.87
CA VAL A 300 7.04 9.45 14.87
C VAL A 300 7.62 8.05 14.72
N THR A 301 8.03 7.45 15.84
CA THR A 301 8.44 6.04 15.84
C THR A 301 7.34 5.14 16.38
N LEU A 302 7.30 3.89 15.90
CA LEU A 302 6.39 2.86 16.41
C LEU A 302 6.51 2.69 17.92
N GLU A 303 7.74 2.66 18.44
CA GLU A 303 8.01 2.47 19.86
C GLU A 303 7.44 3.61 20.70
N GLU A 304 7.61 4.87 20.26
CA GLU A 304 6.98 6.02 20.92
C GLU A 304 5.45 5.94 20.89
N LEU A 305 4.87 5.54 19.75
CA LEU A 305 3.43 5.47 19.57
C LEU A 305 2.81 4.42 20.52
N VAL A 306 3.47 3.29 20.74
CA VAL A 306 2.95 2.25 21.64
C VAL A 306 3.25 2.55 23.11
N GLU A 307 4.43 3.07 23.45
CA GLU A 307 4.79 3.38 24.84
C GLU A 307 4.08 4.63 25.38
N GLN A 308 3.88 5.64 24.53
CA GLN A 308 3.35 6.96 24.92
C GLN A 308 2.26 7.46 23.96
N PRO A 309 1.19 6.68 23.70
CA PRO A 309 0.22 6.97 22.65
C PRO A 309 -0.44 8.34 22.80
N VAL A 310 -0.78 8.75 24.03
CA VAL A 310 -1.43 10.04 24.29
C VAL A 310 -0.51 11.22 23.95
N ALA A 311 0.78 11.12 24.27
CA ALA A 311 1.75 12.19 24.00
C ALA A 311 2.03 12.31 22.49
N VAL A 312 2.21 11.16 21.82
CA VAL A 312 2.43 11.10 20.38
C VAL A 312 1.22 11.64 19.63
N MET A 313 0.01 11.17 19.93
CA MET A 313 -1.20 11.64 19.26
C MET A 313 -1.47 13.12 19.52
N ARG A 314 -1.16 13.63 20.72
CA ARG A 314 -1.21 15.08 20.98
C ARG A 314 -0.24 15.84 20.07
N GLY A 315 1.00 15.38 19.95
CA GLY A 315 1.98 15.97 19.04
C GLY A 315 1.52 15.98 17.59
N ILE A 316 0.97 14.87 17.10
CA ILE A 316 0.42 14.75 15.74
C ILE A 316 -0.76 15.71 15.56
N THR A 317 -1.75 15.70 16.46
CA THR A 317 -2.91 16.60 16.33
C THR A 317 -2.53 18.07 16.35
N MET A 318 -1.58 18.48 17.20
CA MET A 318 -1.06 19.85 17.20
C MET A 318 -0.41 20.21 15.86
N PHE A 319 0.44 19.32 15.32
CA PHE A 319 1.07 19.49 14.01
C PHE A 319 0.01 19.60 12.89
N LEU A 320 -1.05 18.79 12.95
CA LEU A 320 -2.16 18.81 11.99
C LEU A 320 -3.13 19.99 12.20
N GLY A 321 -2.94 20.84 13.21
CA GLY A 321 -3.88 21.92 13.56
C GLY A 321 -5.24 21.40 14.05
N ARG A 322 -5.28 20.21 14.64
CA ARG A 322 -6.48 19.52 15.13
C ARG A 322 -6.58 19.61 16.66
N GLN A 323 -7.81 19.65 17.17
CA GLN A 323 -8.04 19.50 18.60
C GLN A 323 -7.98 18.02 18.98
N MET A 324 -7.21 17.71 20.02
CA MET A 324 -7.19 16.37 20.60
C MET A 324 -8.54 16.10 21.30
N PRO A 325 -9.26 15.02 20.94
CA PRO A 325 -10.51 14.67 21.59
C PRO A 325 -10.25 14.20 23.03
N ARG A 326 -11.28 14.28 23.88
CA ARG A 326 -11.20 13.82 25.29
C ARG A 326 -10.88 12.33 25.41
N SER A 327 -11.29 11.55 24.42
CA SER A 327 -10.98 10.14 24.27
C SER A 327 -10.69 9.86 22.79
N PHE A 328 -9.78 8.94 22.53
CA PHE A 328 -9.45 8.47 21.17
C PHE A 328 -9.30 6.95 21.21
N GLN A 329 -9.57 6.32 20.08
CA GLN A 329 -9.50 4.88 19.91
C GLN A 329 -8.07 4.47 19.53
N MET A 330 -7.52 3.52 20.27
CA MET A 330 -6.25 2.86 19.96
C MET A 330 -6.51 1.37 19.75
N PRO A 331 -6.30 0.83 18.53
CA PRO A 331 -6.33 -0.62 18.34
C PRO A 331 -5.18 -1.26 19.15
N ASP A 332 -5.37 -2.50 19.62
CA ASP A 332 -4.29 -3.25 20.25
C ASP A 332 -3.23 -3.59 19.19
N TYR A 333 -2.04 -3.01 19.36
CA TYR A 333 -0.90 -3.25 18.49
C TYR A 333 -0.48 -4.74 18.47
N ARG A 334 -0.60 -5.44 19.61
CA ARG A 334 -0.06 -6.79 19.80
C ARG A 334 -0.98 -7.87 19.23
N GLN A 335 -2.29 -7.64 19.26
CA GLN A 335 -3.27 -8.69 18.93
C GLN A 335 -3.02 -9.33 17.55
N PRO A 336 -2.74 -8.57 16.46
CA PRO A 336 -2.42 -9.17 15.17
C PRO A 336 -1.20 -10.09 15.18
N TYR A 337 -0.17 -9.72 15.94
CA TYR A 337 1.03 -10.52 16.08
C TYR A 337 0.81 -11.77 16.93
N LEU A 338 -0.01 -11.68 17.99
CA LEU A 338 -0.37 -12.83 18.83
C LEU A 338 -1.21 -13.86 18.07
N ASP A 339 -2.00 -13.41 17.09
CA ASP A 339 -2.76 -14.27 16.19
C ASP A 339 -1.87 -14.95 15.12
N MET A 340 -0.57 -14.60 15.05
CA MET A 340 0.39 -15.03 14.02
C MET A 340 1.73 -15.44 14.66
N PRO A 341 1.76 -16.45 15.55
CA PRO A 341 2.94 -16.79 16.35
C PRO A 341 4.16 -17.19 15.49
N GLU A 342 3.95 -17.70 14.28
CA GLU A 342 5.02 -18.08 13.36
C GLU A 342 5.80 -16.84 12.85
N VAL A 343 5.12 -15.70 12.64
CA VAL A 343 5.77 -14.44 12.26
C VAL A 343 6.74 -13.99 13.36
N LEU A 344 6.28 -14.05 14.61
CA LEU A 344 7.08 -13.70 15.78
C LEU A 344 8.27 -14.66 15.95
N GLN A 345 8.04 -15.95 15.74
CA GLN A 345 9.07 -16.97 15.86
C GLN A 345 10.18 -16.79 14.81
N GLU A 346 9.83 -16.48 13.57
CA GLU A 346 10.81 -16.26 12.50
C GLU A 346 11.58 -14.95 12.66
N ALA A 347 10.93 -13.86 13.08
CA ALA A 347 11.63 -12.63 13.43
C ALA A 347 12.67 -12.88 14.55
N ALA A 348 12.32 -13.68 15.57
CA ALA A 348 13.23 -14.10 16.62
C ALA A 348 14.34 -15.06 16.13
N ASN A 349 14.07 -15.90 15.13
CA ASN A 349 15.07 -16.79 14.51
C ASN A 349 16.10 -15.98 13.73
N PHE A 350 15.66 -15.09 12.84
CA PHE A 350 16.55 -14.25 12.04
C PHE A 350 17.48 -13.43 12.93
N ARG A 351 16.93 -12.83 13.98
CA ARG A 351 17.67 -12.10 15.00
C ARG A 351 18.79 -12.93 15.64
N ARG A 352 18.48 -14.14 16.08
CA ARG A 352 19.47 -15.07 16.66
C ARG A 352 20.57 -15.38 15.66
N GLN A 353 20.21 -15.70 14.42
CA GLN A 353 21.18 -15.96 13.36
C GLN A 353 22.08 -14.75 13.06
N LEU A 354 21.53 -13.53 13.09
CA LEU A 354 22.29 -12.29 12.88
C LEU A 354 23.32 -12.08 14.00
N ILE A 355 22.90 -12.23 15.25
CA ILE A 355 23.76 -12.16 16.43
C ILE A 355 24.91 -13.17 16.32
N ASP A 356 24.57 -14.44 16.04
CA ASP A 356 25.54 -15.53 15.94
C ASP A 356 26.55 -15.30 14.81
N ARG A 357 26.09 -14.84 13.64
CA ARG A 357 26.95 -14.63 12.45
C ARG A 357 27.80 -13.37 12.51
N LEU A 358 27.33 -12.31 13.17
CA LEU A 358 28.09 -11.08 13.37
C LEU A 358 29.06 -11.19 14.56
N GLY A 359 29.08 -12.31 15.28
CA GLY A 359 29.92 -12.50 16.46
C GLY A 359 29.58 -11.51 17.58
N LEU A 360 28.33 -11.02 17.62
CA LEU A 360 27.89 -10.08 18.64
C LEU A 360 27.73 -10.86 19.94
N HIS A 361 28.69 -10.74 20.85
CA HIS A 361 28.61 -11.35 22.17
C HIS A 361 27.50 -10.69 23.00
N VAL A 362 26.36 -11.36 23.08
CA VAL A 362 25.27 -10.98 23.98
C VAL A 362 25.54 -11.62 25.34
N ASN A 363 25.39 -10.86 26.42
CA ASN A 363 25.59 -11.32 27.79
C ASN A 363 24.63 -12.46 28.18
N ALA A 364 24.86 -13.11 29.34
CA ALA A 364 24.11 -14.29 29.81
C ALA A 364 22.58 -14.09 30.00
N ALA A 365 22.08 -12.85 29.87
CA ALA A 365 20.65 -12.52 29.83
C ALA A 365 20.08 -12.41 28.40
N GLY A 366 20.90 -12.60 27.35
CA GLY A 366 20.51 -12.56 25.95
C GLY A 366 20.07 -11.18 25.45
N SER A 367 20.42 -10.07 26.12
CA SER A 367 19.85 -8.76 25.82
C SER A 367 20.52 -8.01 24.66
N PHE A 368 20.34 -8.50 23.44
CA PHE A 368 19.63 -7.69 22.48
C PHE A 368 18.18 -8.07 22.85
N VAL A 369 17.47 -7.27 23.65
CA VAL A 369 15.99 -7.38 23.74
C VAL A 369 15.50 -6.36 22.74
N SER A 370 14.76 -6.86 21.76
CA SER A 370 14.17 -6.04 20.72
C SER A 370 13.13 -5.22 21.45
N GLN A 371 13.06 -3.90 21.22
CA GLN A 371 12.00 -3.10 21.87
C GLN A 371 10.62 -3.70 21.54
N THR A 372 10.49 -4.31 20.35
CA THR A 372 9.34 -5.13 19.96
C THR A 372 9.06 -6.31 20.91
N ASP A 373 10.06 -7.15 21.24
CA ASP A 373 9.88 -8.27 22.18
C ASP A 373 9.43 -7.80 23.58
N ALA A 374 9.94 -6.65 24.03
CA ALA A 374 9.53 -6.04 25.29
C ALA A 374 8.10 -5.49 25.22
N MET A 375 7.74 -4.87 24.09
CA MET A 375 6.39 -4.34 23.82
C MET A 375 5.35 -5.44 23.65
N LEU A 376 5.72 -6.62 23.15
CA LEU A 376 4.81 -7.77 23.01
C LEU A 376 4.59 -8.52 24.34
N LYS A 377 5.52 -8.41 25.30
CA LYS A 377 5.48 -9.12 26.61
C LYS A 377 4.83 -8.34 27.75
N ARG A 378 4.87 -7.00 27.70
CA ARG A 378 4.05 -6.11 28.54
C ARG A 378 2.66 -6.05 27.95
#